data_AF-A0A6N3BX37-F1
#
_entry.id   AF-A0A6N3BX37-F1
#
_cell.length_a   1.000
_cell.length_b   1.000
_cell.length_c   1.000
_cell.angle_alpha   90.00
_cell.angle_beta   90.00
_cell.angle_gamma   90.00
#
_symmetry.space_group_name_H-M   'P 1'
#
loop_
_entity.id
_entity.type
_entity.pdbx_description
1 polymer ?
#
loop_
_entity_poly.entity_id
_entity_poly.type
_entity_poly.pdbx_seq_one_letter_code
_entity_poly.pdbx_strand_id
1 'polypeptide(L)' 'MKPKEVLCQWVDAFNNADIETISELYDDNAINHQVANEPVVGKEAIKKMFEQDFSYAQMVCIVENIFEDGQWAMGNFRVA' A
#
# COMPACT_ATOMS: atom_id res chain seq x y z
N MET A 1 -13.35 -8.90 -2.87
CA MET A 1 -12.06 -9.33 -3.45
C MET A 1 -11.33 -10.18 -2.42
N LYS A 2 -10.58 -11.18 -2.85
CA LYS A 2 -9.71 -11.95 -1.97
C LYS A 2 -8.54 -11.07 -1.49
N PRO A 3 -7.94 -11.34 -0.32
CA PRO A 3 -6.81 -10.55 0.19
C PRO A 3 -5.67 -10.38 -0.82
N LYS A 4 -5.30 -11.44 -1.54
CA LYS A 4 -4.25 -11.36 -2.56
C LYS A 4 -4.60 -10.45 -3.72
N GLU A 5 -5.87 -10.42 -4.13
CA GLU A 5 -6.34 -9.54 -5.21
C GLU A 5 -6.26 -8.07 -4.78
N VAL A 6 -6.61 -7.77 -3.52
CA VAL A 6 -6.48 -6.43 -2.94
C VAL A 6 -5.01 -6.00 -2.92
N LEU A 7 -4.10 -6.89 -2.50
CA LEU A 7 -2.66 -6.58 -2.47
C LEU A 7 -2.08 -6.37 -3.88
N CYS A 8 -2.53 -7.14 -4.88
CA CYS A 8 -2.12 -6.89 -6.27
C CYS A 8 -2.59 -5.52 -6.77
N GLN A 9 -3.85 -5.15 -6.53
CA GLN A 9 -4.37 -3.83 -6.89
C GLN A 9 -3.63 -2.70 -6.16
N TRP A 10 -3.27 -2.93 -4.89
CA TRP A 10 -2.47 -1.98 -4.12
C TRP A 10 -1.11 -1.75 -4.77
N VAL A 11 -0.42 -2.80 -5.22
CA VAL A 11 0.87 -2.68 -5.92
C VAL A 11 0.71 -1.94 -7.24
N ASP A 12 -0.34 -2.24 -8.01
CA ASP A 12 -0.62 -1.56 -9.27
C ASP A 12 -0.88 -0.06 -9.04
N ALA A 13 -1.70 0.28 -8.04
CA ALA A 13 -1.97 1.68 -7.69
C ALA A 13 -0.70 2.40 -7.20
N PHE A 14 0.11 1.74 -6.36
CA PHE A 14 1.39 2.28 -5.88
C PHE A 14 2.34 2.59 -7.04
N ASN A 15 2.52 1.64 -7.96
CA ASN A 15 3.43 1.80 -9.10
C ASN A 15 2.98 2.88 -10.10
N ASN A 16 1.68 3.17 -10.16
CA ASN A 16 1.12 4.24 -10.99
C ASN A 16 1.02 5.58 -10.25
N ALA A 17 1.45 5.66 -8.99
CA ALA A 17 1.20 6.80 -8.11
C ALA A 17 -0.29 7.22 -8.07
N ASP A 18 -1.20 6.24 -8.17
CA ASP A 18 -2.65 6.44 -8.16
C ASP A 18 -3.15 6.55 -6.72
N ILE A 19 -3.11 7.78 -6.21
CA ILE A 19 -3.49 8.15 -4.84
C ILE A 19 -4.96 7.82 -4.56
N GLU A 20 -5.85 8.04 -5.53
CA GLU A 20 -7.28 7.80 -5.33
C GLU A 20 -7.52 6.30 -5.15
N THR A 21 -7.06 5.47 -6.09
CA THR A 21 -7.24 4.02 -6.00
C THR A 21 -6.56 3.42 -4.77
N ILE A 22 -5.31 3.79 -4.47
CA ILE A 22 -4.59 3.20 -3.32
C ILE A 22 -5.27 3.55 -2.00
N SER A 23 -5.84 4.74 -1.86
CA SER A 23 -6.53 5.18 -0.65
C SER A 23 -7.85 4.45 -0.43
N GLU A 24 -8.60 4.14 -1.50
CA GLU A 24 -9.87 3.39 -1.43
C GLU A 24 -9.70 1.93 -1.01
N LEU A 25 -8.48 1.39 -1.03
CA LEU A 25 -8.18 0.04 -0.54
C LEU A 25 -8.05 -0.04 0.98
N TYR A 26 -8.03 1.10 1.69
CA TYR A 26 -7.93 1.16 3.14
C TYR A 26 -9.30 1.38 3.80
N ASP A 27 -9.49 0.74 4.96
CA ASP A 27 -10.58 1.06 5.88
C ASP A 27 -10.42 2.47 6.47
N ASP A 28 -11.53 3.13 6.81
CA ASP A 28 -11.53 4.47 7.40
C ASP A 28 -10.62 4.58 8.64
N ASN A 29 -10.49 3.49 9.41
CA ASN A 29 -9.66 3.40 10.62
C ASN A 29 -8.39 2.57 10.42
N ALA A 30 -7.96 2.33 9.18
CA ALA A 30 -6.78 1.53 8.89
C ALA A 30 -5.51 2.10 9.56
N ILE A 31 -4.59 1.20 9.92
CA ILE A 31 -3.30 1.57 10.50
C ILE A 31 -2.20 1.10 9.55
N ASN A 32 -1.42 2.04 9.03
CA ASN A 32 -0.22 1.75 8.25
C ASN A 32 1.02 1.80 9.15
N HIS A 33 1.58 0.63 9.44
CA HIS A 33 2.81 0.48 10.24
C HIS A 33 4.03 0.35 9.33
N GLN A 34 4.90 1.37 9.36
CA GLN A 34 6.21 1.31 8.71
C GLN A 34 7.29 1.09 9.78
N VAL A 35 8.18 0.11 9.60
CA VAL A 35 9.13 -0.33 10.64
C VAL A 35 9.96 0.81 11.25
N ALA A 36 10.37 1.79 10.45
CA ALA A 36 11.23 2.89 10.88
C ALA A 36 10.47 4.13 11.40
N ASN A 37 9.15 4.18 11.24
CA ASN A 37 8.34 5.38 11.47
C ASN A 37 7.21 5.12 12.48
N GLU A 38 6.65 6.19 13.03
CA GLU A 38 5.41 6.10 13.80
C GLU A 38 4.24 5.65 12.91
N PRO A 39 3.25 4.93 13.45
CA PRO A 39 2.12 4.43 12.67
C PRO A 39 1.27 5.58 12.13
N VAL A 40 0.83 5.46 10.88
CA VAL A 40 -0.15 6.39 10.28
C VAL A 40 -1.54 5.80 10.45
N VAL A 41 -2.44 6.54 11.11
CA VAL A 41 -3.77 6.06 11.49
C VAL A 41 -4.85 6.80 10.71
N GLY A 42 -5.71 6.04 10.04
CA GLY A 42 -6.88 6.51 9.30
C GLY A 42 -6.60 6.72 7.80
N LYS A 43 -7.60 6.40 6.98
CA LYS A 43 -7.53 6.48 5.51
C LYS A 43 -7.06 7.85 5.00
N GLU A 44 -7.62 8.93 5.53
CA GLU A 44 -7.24 10.30 5.15
C GLU A 44 -5.78 10.64 5.47
N ALA A 45 -5.24 10.12 6.57
CA ALA A 45 -3.84 10.32 6.93
C ALA A 45 -2.91 9.48 6.04
N ILE A 46 -3.29 8.24 5.73
CA ILE A 46 -2.57 7.36 4.80
C ILE A 46 -2.56 7.95 3.39
N LYS A 47 -3.67 8.54 2.93
CA LYS A 47 -3.74 9.25 1.64
C LYS A 47 -2.72 10.39 1.57
N LYS A 48 -2.69 11.26 2.58
CA LYS A 48 -1.72 12.38 2.66
C LYS A 48 -0.27 11.91 2.68
N MET A 49 0.00 10.80 3.36
CA MET A 49 1.32 10.17 3.36
C MET A 49 1.72 9.75 1.94
N PHE A 50 0.86 9.09 1.17
CA PHE A 50 1.16 8.73 -0.23
C PHE A 50 1.29 9.96 -1.14
N GLU A 51 0.45 10.98 -0.98
CA GLU A 51 0.59 12.26 -1.70
C GLU A 51 1.99 12.85 -1.52
N GLN A 52 2.48 12.84 -0.29
CA GLN A 52 3.80 13.32 0.05
C GLN A 52 4.90 12.40 -0.51
N ASP A 53 4.81 11.09 -0.27
CA ASP A 53 5.82 10.12 -0.68
C ASP A 53 6.01 10.09 -2.21
N PHE A 54 4.92 10.09 -2.97
CA PHE A 54 4.96 10.10 -4.43
C PHE A 54 5.45 11.43 -5.01
N SER A 55 5.43 12.52 -4.23
CA SER A 55 5.99 13.81 -4.66
C SER A 55 7.52 13.86 -4.61
N TYR A 56 8.15 13.01 -3.80
CA TYR A 56 9.60 13.04 -3.59
C TYR A 56 10.38 12.30 -4.67
N ALA A 57 9.92 11.11 -5.05
CA ALA A 57 10.59 10.28 -6.03
C ALA A 57 9.63 9.25 -6.63
N GLN A 58 9.88 8.86 -7.87
CA GLN A 58 9.24 7.68 -8.43
C GLN A 58 9.81 6.44 -7.75
N MET A 59 8.92 5.59 -7.24
CA MET A 59 9.26 4.30 -6.63
C MET A 59 8.49 3.20 -7.35
N VAL A 60 9.17 2.11 -7.71
CA VAL A 60 8.53 0.94 -8.33
C VAL A 60 8.65 -0.26 -7.41
N CYS A 61 7.49 -0.72 -6.93
CA CYS A 61 7.32 -1.95 -6.17
C CYS A 61 7.31 -3.15 -7.12
N ILE A 62 8.36 -3.97 -7.04
CA ILE A 62 8.53 -5.16 -7.86
C ILE A 62 8.24 -6.38 -6.99
N VAL A 63 7.19 -7.10 -7.36
CA VAL A 63 6.70 -8.28 -6.63
C VAL A 63 7.62 -9.47 -6.87
N GLU A 64 8.18 -10.03 -5.80
CA GLU A 64 8.91 -11.29 -5.86
C GLU A 64 7.99 -12.47 -5.56
N ASN A 65 7.16 -12.35 -4.52
CA ASN A 65 6.20 -13.39 -4.13
C ASN A 65 4.99 -12.76 -3.43
N ILE A 66 3.81 -13.38 -3.56
CA ILE A 66 2.60 -13.05 -2.80
C ILE A 66 1.92 -14.33 -2.30
N PHE A 67 1.69 -14.37 -0.99
CA PHE A 67 1.00 -15.43 -0.26
C PHE A 67 -0.35 -14.93 0.27
N GLU A 68 -1.30 -15.86 0.44
CA GLU A 68 -2.61 -15.61 1.05
C GLU A 68 -2.86 -16.65 2.14
N ASP A 69 -3.34 -16.19 3.30
CA ASP A 69 -3.78 -17.06 4.40
C ASP A 69 -5.04 -16.47 5.06
N GLY A 70 -6.19 -17.08 4.78
CA GLY A 70 -7.48 -16.65 5.32
C GLY A 70 -7.85 -15.22 4.89
N GLN A 71 -7.72 -14.27 5.82
CA GLN A 71 -7.99 -12.84 5.59
C GLN A 71 -6.72 -12.02 5.34
N TRP A 72 -5.57 -12.67 5.32
CA TRP A 72 -4.26 -12.02 5.20
C TRP A 72 -3.67 -12.24 3.82
N ALA A 73 -3.02 -11.19 3.30
CA ALA A 73 -2.10 -11.30 2.19
C ALA A 73 -0.74 -10.77 2.63
N MET A 74 0.31 -11.42 2.17
CA MET A 74 1.71 -11.07 2.47
C MET A 74 2.49 -11.05 1.17
N GLY A 75 3.33 -10.03 0.98
CA GLY A 75 4.16 -9.92 -0.21
C GLY A 75 5.61 -9.63 0.13
N ASN A 76 6.51 -10.24 -0.63
CA ASN A 76 7.92 -9.88 -0.66
C ASN A 76 8.16 -8.98 -1.87
N PHE A 77 8.69 -7.79 -1.61
CA PHE A 77 8.89 -6.75 -2.60
C PHE A 77 10.31 -6.23 -2.57
N ARG A 78 10.80 -5.80 -3.73
CA ARG A 78 11.95 -4.92 -3.84
C ARG A 78 11.49 -3.59 -4.43
N VAL A 79 12.03 -2.50 -3.92
CA VAL A 79 11.75 -1.15 -4.43
C VAL A 79 12.93 -0.70 -5.29
N ALA A 80 12.63 -0.22 -6.49
CA ALA A 80 13.58 0.34 -7.43
C ALA A 80 13.27 1.82 -7.71
#